data_AF-A0A2H1FGI8-F1
#
_entry.id   AF-A0A2H1FGI8-F1
#
_cell.length_a   1.000
_cell.length_b   1.000
_cell.length_c   1.000
_cell.angle_alpha   90.00
_cell.angle_beta   90.00
_cell.angle_gamma   90.00
#
_symmetry.space_group_name_H-M   'P 1'
#
loop_
_entity.id
_entity.type
_entity.pdbx_description
1 polymer ?
#
loop_
_entity_poly.entity_id
_entity_poly.type
_entity_poly.pdbx_seq_one_letter_code
_entity_poly.pdbx_strand_id
1 'polypeptide(L)'
;MTKPTTKIAPLDPAFHGESNYEVGLEALLVEKRNLVAKTEAEPQATRETIQSVREELQIIEGLWENYHIGMNVFRNAKGGRDGIREVKTD
;
A
#
# COMPACT_ATOMS: atom_id res chain seq x y z
N MET A 1 -1.80 -9.23 36.06
CA MET A 1 -0.54 -9.32 35.30
C MET A 1 -0.83 -8.95 33.86
N THR A 2 -0.40 -7.77 33.41
CA THR A 2 -0.56 -7.33 32.02
C THR A 2 0.37 -8.15 31.13
N LYS A 3 -0.17 -8.77 30.08
CA LYS A 3 0.64 -9.49 29.07
C LYS A 3 1.66 -8.51 28.47
N PRO A 4 2.92 -8.93 28.24
CA PRO A 4 3.90 -8.09 27.59
C PRO A 4 3.35 -7.68 26.22
N THR A 5 3.34 -6.37 25.98
CA THR A 5 2.98 -5.79 24.69
C THR A 5 3.85 -6.43 23.62
N THR A 6 3.22 -6.92 22.54
CA THR A 6 3.90 -7.42 21.36
C THR A 6 4.95 -6.40 20.95
N LYS A 7 6.24 -6.77 21.00
CA LYS A 7 7.31 -5.91 20.47
C LYS A 7 7.01 -5.68 19.00
N ILE A 8 6.71 -4.43 18.64
CA ILE A 8 6.51 -4.05 17.25
C ILE A 8 7.87 -4.20 16.57
N ALA A 9 7.94 -5.09 15.57
CA ALA A 9 9.14 -5.21 14.76
C ALA A 9 9.33 -3.90 13.99
N PRO A 10 10.54 -3.30 13.99
CA PRO A 10 10.84 -2.16 13.14
C PRO A 10 10.53 -2.49 11.68
N LEU A 11 10.03 -1.50 10.93
CA LEU A 11 9.84 -1.65 9.49
C LEU A 11 11.19 -1.95 8.85
N ASP A 12 11.21 -2.92 7.93
CA ASP A 12 12.44 -3.38 7.30
C ASP A 12 13.07 -2.22 6.48
N PRO A 13 14.33 -1.85 6.76
CA PRO A 13 15.02 -0.77 6.06
C PRO A 13 15.09 -0.96 4.53
N ALA A 14 15.01 -2.20 4.04
CA ALA A 14 14.96 -2.51 2.61
C ALA A 14 13.74 -1.89 1.91
N PHE A 15 12.68 -1.58 2.67
CA PHE A 15 11.48 -0.90 2.18
C PHE A 15 11.42 0.55 2.64
N HIS A 16 12.56 1.19 2.92
CA HIS A 16 12.66 2.62 3.25
C HIS A 16 11.81 3.10 4.45
N GLY A 17 11.41 2.18 5.34
CA GLY A 17 10.50 2.50 6.45
C GLY A 17 9.03 2.58 6.04
N GLU A 18 8.68 2.02 4.88
CA GLU A 18 7.33 1.71 4.42
C GLU A 18 6.94 0.30 4.89
N SER A 19 5.65 0.02 4.96
CA SER A 19 5.22 -1.34 5.26
C SER A 19 5.30 -2.22 4.00
N ASN A 20 5.54 -3.52 4.17
CA ASN A 20 5.45 -4.48 3.05
C ASN A 20 4.09 -4.42 2.32
N TYR A 21 3.03 -3.99 3.03
CA TYR A 21 1.71 -3.78 2.46
C TYR A 21 1.64 -2.54 1.54
N GLU A 22 2.30 -1.45 1.92
CA GLU A 22 2.40 -0.21 1.12
C GLU A 22 3.12 -0.47 -0.20
N VAL A 23 4.31 -1.07 -0.13
CA VAL A 23 5.12 -1.40 -1.32
C VAL A 23 4.40 -2.40 -2.23
N GLY A 24 3.74 -3.41 -1.65
CA GLY A 24 2.96 -4.38 -2.40
C GLY A 24 1.75 -3.76 -3.11
N LEU A 25 1.03 -2.85 -2.45
CA LEU A 25 -0.09 -2.13 -3.05
C LEU A 25 0.36 -1.22 -4.19
N GLU A 26 1.49 -0.53 -4.05
CA GLU A 26 2.01 0.33 -5.12
C GLU A 26 2.44 -0.47 -6.35
N ALA A 27 3.13 -1.59 -6.15
CA ALA A 27 3.50 -2.49 -7.24
C ALA A 27 2.25 -3.01 -7.97
N LEU A 28 1.22 -3.42 -7.21
CA LEU A 28 -0.04 -3.90 -7.77
C LEU A 28 -0.80 -2.78 -8.53
N LEU A 29 -0.79 -1.56 -8.02
CA LEU A 29 -1.36 -0.39 -8.71
C LEU A 29 -0.70 -0.15 -10.06
N VAL A 30 0.63 -0.17 -10.11
CA VAL A 30 1.38 0.01 -11.36
C VAL A 30 1.03 -1.10 -12.35
N GLU A 31 1.01 -2.35 -11.91
CA GLU A 31 0.63 -3.49 -12.75
C GLU A 31 -0.79 -3.32 -13.33
N LYS A 32 -1.76 -2.95 -12.49
CA LYS A 32 -3.16 -2.82 -12.90
C LYS A 32 -3.42 -1.62 -13.80
N ARG A 33 -2.74 -0.49 -13.58
CA ARG A 33 -2.77 0.65 -14.52
C ARG A 33 -2.22 0.27 -15.89
N ASN A 34 -1.12 -0.49 -15.92
CA ASN A 34 -0.56 -1.00 -17.17
C ASN A 34 -1.51 -1.98 -17.85
N LEU A 35 -2.21 -2.83 -17.09
CA LEU A 35 -3.21 -3.75 -17.62
C LEU A 35 -4.38 -2.98 -18.26
N VAL A 36 -4.96 -2.00 -17.56
CA VAL A 36 -6.02 -1.14 -18.12
C VAL A 36 -5.57 -0.50 -19.44
N ALA A 37 -4.39 0.11 -19.46
CA ALA A 37 -3.87 0.77 -20.66
C ALA A 37 -3.69 -0.21 -21.84
N LYS A 38 -3.24 -1.44 -21.59
CA LYS A 38 -3.10 -2.49 -22.61
C LYS A 38 -4.47 -2.94 -23.12
N THR A 39 -5.40 -3.25 -22.21
CA THR A 39 -6.74 -3.70 -22.55
C THR A 39 -7.53 -2.64 -23.33
N GLU A 40 -7.36 -1.35 -23.01
CA GLU A 40 -7.99 -0.26 -23.77
C GLU A 40 -7.39 -0.07 -25.17
N ALA A 41 -6.11 -0.41 -25.34
CA ALA A 41 -5.43 -0.36 -26.63
C ALA A 41 -5.72 -1.58 -27.53
N GLU A 42 -6.30 -2.65 -26.98
CA GLU A 42 -6.61 -3.87 -27.72
C GLU A 42 -7.87 -3.72 -28.59
N PRO A 43 -7.78 -3.82 -29.93
CA PRO A 43 -8.93 -3.61 -30.82
C PRO A 43 -10.07 -4.62 -30.67
N GLN A 44 -9.78 -5.75 -30.02
CA GLN A 44 -10.73 -6.86 -29.80
C GLN A 44 -11.26 -6.89 -28.37
N ALA A 45 -10.82 -5.98 -27.50
CA ALA A 45 -11.29 -5.93 -26.13
C ALA A 45 -12.79 -5.58 -26.09
N THR A 46 -13.56 -6.36 -25.34
CA THR A 46 -14.98 -6.07 -25.16
C THR A 46 -15.16 -4.96 -24.14
N ARG A 47 -16.31 -4.28 -24.20
CA ARG A 47 -16.65 -3.23 -23.22
C ARG A 47 -16.72 -3.79 -21.81
N GLU A 48 -17.21 -5.01 -21.66
CA GLU A 48 -17.33 -5.72 -20.40
C GLU A 48 -15.95 -6.01 -19.79
N THR A 49 -14.98 -6.44 -20.61
CA THR A 49 -13.60 -6.66 -20.16
C THR A 49 -12.94 -5.36 -19.73
N ILE A 50 -13.05 -4.29 -20.52
CA ILE A 50 -12.51 -2.98 -20.16
C ILE A 50 -13.11 -2.47 -18.85
N GLN A 51 -14.43 -2.59 -18.70
CA GLN A 51 -15.14 -2.17 -17.49
C GLN A 51 -14.68 -2.97 -16.27
N SER A 52 -14.57 -4.29 -16.38
CA SER A 52 -14.10 -5.15 -15.29
C SER A 52 -12.70 -4.78 -14.82
N VAL A 53 -11.76 -4.56 -15.74
CA VAL A 53 -10.37 -4.21 -15.38
C VAL A 53 -10.30 -2.80 -14.77
N ARG A 54 -11.15 -1.86 -15.20
CA ARG A 54 -11.29 -0.54 -14.57
C ARG A 54 -11.85 -0.61 -13.15
N GLU A 55 -12.85 -1.44 -12.91
CA GLU A 55 -13.42 -1.64 -11.58
C GLU A 55 -12.40 -2.24 -10.62
N GLU A 56 -11.60 -3.21 -11.08
CA GLU A 56 -10.49 -3.75 -10.29
C GLU A 56 -9.46 -2.68 -9.93
N LEU A 57 -9.08 -1.83 -10.89
CA LEU A 57 -8.17 -0.71 -10.63
C LEU A 57 -8.76 0.24 -9.57
N GLN A 58 -10.04 0.61 -9.69
CA GLN A 58 -10.70 1.51 -8.75
C GLN A 58 -10.72 0.96 -7.32
N ILE A 59 -10.93 -0.36 -7.16
CA ILE A 59 -10.87 -1.02 -5.85
C ILE A 59 -9.46 -0.86 -5.25
N ILE A 60 -8.42 -1.09 -6.03
CA ILE A 60 -7.04 -1.05 -5.55
C ILE A 60 -6.62 0.39 -5.22
N GLU A 61 -7.07 1.37 -6.01
CA GLU A 61 -6.87 2.79 -5.70
C GLU A 61 -7.53 3.18 -4.38
N GLY A 62 -8.74 2.69 -4.12
CA GLY A 62 -9.42 2.88 -2.83
C GLY A 62 -8.68 2.23 -1.66
N LEU A 63 -8.09 1.04 -1.85
CA LEU A 63 -7.26 0.40 -0.81
C LEU A 63 -6.01 1.23 -0.49
N TRP A 64 -5.32 1.72 -1.52
CA TRP A 64 -4.14 2.56 -1.36
C TRP A 64 -4.46 3.88 -0.68
N GLU A 65 -5.57 4.53 -1.05
CA GLU A 65 -6.01 5.79 -0.43
C GLU A 65 -6.40 5.58 1.03
N ASN A 66 -7.17 4.54 1.34
CA ASN A 66 -7.56 4.22 2.72
C ASN A 66 -6.33 3.92 3.59
N TYR A 67 -5.36 3.19 3.05
CA TYR A 67 -4.11 2.92 3.74
C TYR A 67 -3.35 4.22 4.05
N HIS A 68 -3.21 5.11 3.06
CA HIS A 68 -2.52 6.39 3.22
C HIS A 68 -3.24 7.32 4.20
N ILE A 69 -4.58 7.40 4.16
CA ILE A 69 -5.37 8.16 5.12
C ILE A 69 -5.13 7.64 6.53
N GLY A 70 -5.23 6.32 6.73
CA GLY A 70 -4.96 5.68 8.02
C GLY A 70 -3.55 6.01 8.50
N MET A 71 -2.55 5.79 7.66
CA MET A 71 -1.14 6.03 7.99
C MET A 71 -0.82 7.50 8.23
N ASN A 72 -1.49 8.45 7.57
CA ASN A 72 -1.31 9.87 7.86
C ASN A 72 -1.72 10.21 9.30
N VAL A 73 -2.79 9.61 9.82
CA VAL A 73 -3.19 9.76 11.23
C VAL A 73 -2.09 9.21 12.16
N PHE A 74 -1.57 8.01 11.88
CA PHE A 74 -0.50 7.41 12.68
C PHE A 74 0.83 8.17 12.58
N ARG A 75 1.20 8.64 11.38
CA ARG A 75 2.46 9.36 11.11
C ARG A 75 2.46 10.78 11.69
N ASN A 76 1.28 11.42 11.80
CA ASN A 76 1.12 12.77 12.33
C ASN A 76 0.76 12.82 13.82
N ALA A 77 0.33 11.70 14.43
CA ALA A 77 0.16 11.63 15.88
C ALA A 77 1.52 11.79 16.58
N LYS A 78 1.60 12.68 17.59
CA LYS A 78 2.80 12.83 18.43
C LYS A 78 3.23 11.46 18.98
N GLY A 79 4.45 11.03 18.68
CA GLY A 79 5.01 9.75 19.13
C GLY A 79 4.78 8.56 18.18
N GLY A 80 4.01 8.71 17.10
CA GLY A 80 3.72 7.59 16.18
C GLY A 80 4.95 7.06 15.43
N ARG A 81 5.96 7.90 15.20
CA ARG A 81 7.25 7.50 14.63
C ARG A 81 8.35 7.22 15.67
N ASP A 82 8.14 7.59 16.94
CA ASP A 82 9.16 7.45 17.98
C ASP A 82 9.42 5.96 18.29
N GLY A 83 8.41 5.10 18.17
CA GLY A 83 8.56 3.65 18.34
C GLY A 83 9.12 2.89 17.13
N ILE A 84 9.23 3.52 15.94
CA ILE A 84 9.65 2.85 14.69
C ILE A 84 11.12 3.17 14.35
N ARG A 85 11.67 4.27 14.88
CA ARG A 85 13.04 4.73 14.60
C ARG A 85 14.11 4.17 15.54
N GLU A 86 13.78 3.38 16.55
CA GLU A 86 14.78 2.79 17.45
C GLU A 86 15.38 1.49 16.89
N VAL A 87 16.07 1.59 15.76
CA VAL A 87 17.23 0.73 15.51
C VAL A 87 18.43 1.66 15.47
N LYS A 88 18.99 1.96 16.65
CA LYS A 88 20.33 2.49 16.73
C LYS A 88 21.25 1.38 16.23
N THR A 89 21.80 1.57 15.03
CA THR A 89 22.94 0.78 14.56
C THR A 89 24.15 1.33 15.31
N ASP A 90 24.65 0.57 16.29
CA ASP A 90 25.96 0.79 16.91
C ASP A 90 27.09 0.47 15.90
#